data_AF-A0A0Q6RSQ1-F1
#
_entry.id   AF-A0A0Q6RSQ1-F1
#
_cell.length_a   1.000
_cell.length_b   1.000
_cell.length_c   1.000
_cell.angle_alpha   90.00
_cell.angle_beta   90.00
_cell.angle_gamma   90.00
#
_symmetry.space_group_name_H-M   'P 1'
#
loop_
_entity.id
_entity.type
_entity.pdbx_description
1 polymer ?
#
loop_
_entity_poly.entity_id
_entity_poly.type
_entity_poly.pdbx_seq_one_letter_code
_entity_poly.pdbx_strand_id
1 'polypeptide(L)' 'MLDSADLILEDDRVVEETLEGMAGTTMEFVDVFAALRNRNAGCTMTKTFDAKAAKATPGMELLT' A
#
# COMPACT_ATOMS: atom_id res chain seq x y z
N MET A 1 -6.42 26.91 -7.00
CA MET A 1 -6.17 25.63 -7.71
C MET A 1 -5.09 24.92 -6.92
N LEU A 2 -5.24 23.63 -6.61
CA LEU A 2 -4.35 22.84 -5.74
C LEU A 2 -3.00 22.52 -6.42
N ASP A 3 -2.42 23.48 -7.14
CA ASP A 3 -1.10 23.36 -7.77
C ASP A 3 -0.02 23.79 -6.77
N SER A 4 0.18 22.99 -5.72
CA SER A 4 1.39 23.07 -4.91
C SER A 4 2.37 22.04 -5.44
N ALA A 5 3.65 22.41 -5.58
CA ALA A 5 4.71 21.48 -5.98
C ALA A 5 4.85 20.28 -5.02
N ASP A 6 4.32 20.41 -3.80
CA ASP A 6 4.34 19.37 -2.77
C ASP A 6 3.14 18.41 -2.83
N LEU A 7 2.17 18.66 -3.72
CA LEU A 7 0.96 17.84 -3.84
C LEU A 7 1.11 16.89 -5.03
N ILE A 8 1.47 15.64 -4.73
CA ILE A 8 1.53 14.57 -5.72
C ILE A 8 0.16 13.89 -5.76
N LEU A 9 -0.47 13.89 -6.93
CA LEU A 9 -1.65 13.08 -7.19
C LEU A 9 -1.18 11.68 -7.62
N GLU A 10 -1.68 10.67 -6.93
CA GLU A 10 -1.38 9.28 -7.25
C GLU A 10 -2.14 8.82 -8.50
N ASP A 11 -1.63 7.78 -9.16
CA ASP A 11 -2.29 7.17 -10.32
C ASP A 11 -3.60 6.49 -9.88
N ASP A 12 -4.71 6.90 -10.50
CA ASP A 12 -6.06 6.41 -10.22
C ASP A 12 -6.14 4.88 -10.22
N ARG A 13 -5.41 4.20 -11.12
CA ARG A 13 -5.42 2.73 -11.19
C ARG A 13 -4.81 2.09 -9.96
N VAL A 14 -3.77 2.68 -9.40
CA VAL A 14 -3.12 2.17 -8.18
C VAL A 14 -4.04 2.38 -6.99
N VAL A 15 -4.78 3.50 -6.96
CA VAL A 15 -5.79 3.77 -5.94
C VAL A 15 -6.96 2.78 -6.05
N GLU A 16 -7.48 2.54 -7.26
CA GLU A 16 -8.55 1.57 -7.51
C GLU A 16 -8.15 0.16 -7.09
N GLU A 17 -6.99 -0.33 -7.53
CA GLU A 17 -6.49 -1.67 -7.17
C GLU A 17 -6.26 -1.79 -5.65
N THR A 18 -5.84 -0.71 -4.99
CA THR A 18 -5.73 -0.69 -3.52
C THR A 18 -7.10 -0.88 -2.87
N LEU A 19 -8.12 -0.14 -3.31
CA LEU A 19 -9.48 -0.24 -2.78
C LEU A 19 -10.10 -1.61 -3.04
N GLU A 20 -9.86 -2.19 -4.22
CA GLU A 20 -10.26 -3.57 -4.54
C GLU A 20 -9.58 -4.58 -3.61
N GLY A 21 -8.28 -4.44 -3.38
CA GLY A 21 -7.51 -5.29 -2.47
C GLY A 21 -8.01 -5.21 -1.02
N MET A 22 -8.55 -4.07 -0.60
CA MET A 22 -9.14 -3.88 0.73
C MET A 22 -10.56 -4.44 0.86
N ALA A 23 -11.29 -4.65 -0.24
CA ALA A 23 -12.70 -4.96 -0.21
C ALA A 23 -13.00 -6.22 0.64
N GLY A 24 -13.83 -6.06 1.67
CA GLY A 24 -14.20 -7.15 2.58
C GLY A 24 -13.12 -7.56 3.58
N THR A 25 -12.03 -6.79 3.70
CA THR A 25 -10.93 -7.03 4.64
C THR A 25 -10.90 -5.96 5.73
N THR A 26 -10.05 -6.15 6.74
CA THR A 26 -9.73 -5.12 7.75
C THR A 26 -8.36 -4.51 7.52
N MET A 27 -7.83 -4.61 6.29
CA MET A 27 -6.53 -4.02 5.95
C MET A 27 -6.66 -2.50 5.83
N GLU A 28 -5.63 -1.77 6.26
CA GLU A 28 -5.59 -0.33 6.11
C GLU A 28 -5.10 0.07 4.71
N PHE A 29 -5.59 1.20 4.20
CA PHE A 29 -5.26 1.67 2.86
C PHE A 29 -3.76 1.82 2.66
N VAL A 30 -3.06 2.41 3.64
CA VAL A 30 -1.62 2.70 3.54
C VAL A 30 -0.80 1.40 3.42
N ASP A 31 -1.22 0.33 4.10
CA ASP A 31 -0.50 -0.94 4.08
C ASP A 31 -0.64 -1.63 2.71
N VAL A 32 -1.87 -1.70 2.19
CA VAL A 32 -2.16 -2.28 0.88
C VAL A 32 -1.51 -1.45 -0.22
N PHE A 33 -1.61 -0.13 -0.14
CA PHE A 33 -1.03 0.80 -1.10
C PHE A 33 0.49 0.67 -1.17
N ALA A 34 1.17 0.65 -0.02
CA ALA A 34 2.62 0.48 0.05
C ALA A 34 3.06 -0.88 -0.50
N ALA A 35 2.36 -1.96 -0.14
CA ALA A 35 2.63 -3.30 -0.65
C ALA A 35 2.47 -3.37 -2.17
N LEU A 36 1.40 -2.77 -2.71
CA LEU A 36 1.12 -2.71 -4.14
C LEU A 36 2.18 -1.90 -4.89
N ARG A 37 2.55 -0.71 -4.39
CA ARG A 37 3.60 0.11 -5.02
C ARG A 37 4.94 -0.61 -5.07
N ASN A 38 5.34 -1.27 -3.97
CA ASN A 38 6.59 -2.04 -3.94
C ASN A 38 6.55 -3.20 -4.94
N ARG A 39 5.44 -3.93 -5.00
CA ARG A 39 5.25 -4.99 -6.00
C ARG A 39 5.37 -4.46 -7.42
N ASN A 40 4.72 -3.33 -7.72
CA ASN A 40 4.77 -2.69 -9.03
C ASN A 40 6.16 -2.12 -9.37
N ALA A 41 6.96 -1.79 -8.36
CA ALA A 41 8.38 -1.43 -8.52
C ALA A 41 9.31 -2.65 -8.69
N GLY A 42 8.78 -3.88 -8.67
CA GLY A 42 9.54 -5.13 -8.82
C GLY A 42 10.10 -5.69 -7.51
N CYS A 43 9.72 -5.15 -6.35
CA CYS A 43 10.08 -5.72 -5.07
C CYS A 43 9.34 -7.04 -4.82
N THR A 44 10.03 -7.99 -4.19
CA THR A 44 9.46 -9.31 -3.84
C THR A 44 8.72 -9.31 -2.50
N MET A 45 8.99 -8.33 -1.62
CA MET A 45 8.41 -8.24 -0.29
C MET A 45 8.41 -6.78 0.19
N THR A 46 7.40 -6.40 0.96
CA THR A 46 7.35 -5.15 1.72
C THR A 46 7.70 -5.42 3.17
N LYS A 47 8.57 -4.62 3.77
CA LYS A 47 8.91 -4.72 5.20
C LYS A 47 8.19 -3.63 5.98
N THR A 48 7.65 -3.97 7.14
CA THR A 48 6.99 -3.02 8.05
C THR A 48 7.41 -3.29 9.50
N PHE A 49 7.33 -2.28 10.36
CA PHE A 49 7.44 -2.47 11.81
C PHE A 49 6.07 -2.69 12.50
N ASP A 50 4.97 -2.54 11.75
CA ASP A 50 3.64 -2.81 12.27
C ASP A 50 3.30 -4.30 12.16
N ALA A 51 3.24 -4.97 13.31
CA ALA A 51 2.91 -6.40 13.38
C ALA A 51 1.49 -6.73 12.91
N LYS A 52 0.54 -5.81 13.01
CA LYS A 52 -0.82 -6.01 12.50
C LYS A 52 -0.83 -5.94 10.98
N ALA A 53 -0.16 -4.94 10.40
CA ALA A 53 -0.02 -4.79 8.95
C ALA A 53 0.68 -6.01 8.34
N ALA A 54 1.81 -6.44 8.92
CA ALA A 54 2.53 -7.64 8.46
C ALA A 54 1.68 -8.91 8.50
N LYS A 55 0.73 -9.01 9.42
CA LYS A 55 -0.16 -10.16 9.54
C LYS A 55 -1.35 -10.09 8.56
N ALA A 56 -1.87 -8.88 8.33
CA ALA A 56 -3.08 -8.67 7.56
C ALA A 56 -2.82 -8.53 6.05
N THR A 57 -1.68 -7.96 5.66
CA THR A 57 -1.40 -7.54 4.28
C THR A 57 -0.54 -8.55 3.53
N PRO A 58 -1.05 -9.16 2.43
CA PRO A 58 -0.28 -10.08 1.60
C PRO A 58 0.99 -9.43 1.03
N GLY A 59 2.11 -10.16 1.07
CA GLY A 59 3.39 -9.64 0.57
C GLY A 59 4.05 -8.60 1.49
N MET A 60 3.59 -8.50 2.74
CA MET A 60 4.19 -7.69 3.78
C MET A 60 4.73 -8.57 4.92
N GLU A 61 5.88 -8.21 5.49
CA GLU A 61 6.54 -8.97 6.57
C GLU A 61 7.06 -8.03 7.67
N LEU A 62 6.99 -8.48 8.91
CA LEU A 62 7.50 -7.75 10.06
C LEU A 62 9.03 -7.69 10.01
N LEU A 63 9.60 -6.50 10.14
CA LEU A 63 11.03 -6.31 10.30
C LEU A 63 11.38 -6.37 11.79
N THR A 64 12.24 -7.31 12.16
CA THR A 64 12.71 -7.57 13.53
C THR A 64 14.18 -7.25 13.68
#